data_AF-A0A7J8XR74-F1
#
_entry.id   AF-A0A7J8XR74-F1
#
_cell.length_a   1.000
_cell.length_b   1.000
_cell.length_c   1.000
_cell.angle_alpha   90.00
_cell.angle_beta   90.00
_cell.angle_gamma   90.00
#
_symmetry.space_group_name_H-M   'P 1'
#
loop_
_entity.id
_entity.type
_entity.pdbx_description
1 polymer ?
#
loop_
_entity_poly.entity_id
_entity_poly.type
_entity_poly.pdbx_seq_one_letter_code
_entity_poly.pdbx_strand_id
1 'polypeptide(L)'
;MLGDEVWRLDRIDKNGIIHKRLASEGINTVQDFLKMWVVNPGELRRILGPIMSERKLDYAINHARTCVMGNKYYVFRGSNYRILLNPICELMGAEINGSTYPTHSLSNIDTVYLEKLVRQAYVNWSSLEEIEGISNEIIGLLTQGDSFFKELP
;
A
#
# COMPACT_ATOMS: atom_id res chain seq x y z
N MET A 1 -2.39 15.08 -3.97
CA MET A 1 -1.63 13.91 -4.47
C MET A 1 -1.30 13.01 -3.29
N LEU A 2 -0.78 11.80 -3.51
CA LEU A 2 -0.41 10.91 -2.39
C LEU A 2 0.63 11.54 -1.43
N GLY A 3 1.56 12.34 -1.95
CA GLY A 3 2.55 13.05 -1.13
C GLY A 3 2.02 14.28 -0.39
N ASP A 4 0.75 14.64 -0.55
CA ASP A 4 0.18 15.78 0.16
C ASP A 4 0.06 15.49 1.66
N GLU A 5 0.12 16.55 2.47
CA GLU A 5 -0.11 16.44 3.91
C GLU A 5 -1.51 15.89 4.23
N VAL A 6 -1.60 15.02 5.24
CA VAL A 6 -2.84 14.29 5.60
C VAL A 6 -3.99 15.21 6.02
N TRP A 7 -3.70 16.42 6.52
CA TRP A 7 -4.75 17.41 6.87
C TRP A 7 -5.46 17.99 5.65
N ARG A 8 -4.98 17.73 4.42
CA ARG A 8 -5.73 18.11 3.20
C ARG A 8 -6.92 17.21 2.93
N LEU A 9 -7.01 16.06 3.61
CA LEU A 9 -8.15 15.17 3.50
C LEU A 9 -9.40 15.75 4.16
N ASP A 10 -10.55 15.35 3.64
CA ASP A 10 -11.84 15.75 4.19
C ASP A 10 -11.94 15.35 5.66
N ARG A 11 -12.51 16.25 6.47
CA ARG A 11 -12.75 16.03 7.91
C ARG A 11 -11.49 16.00 8.79
N ILE A 12 -10.33 16.39 8.27
CA ILE A 12 -9.10 16.54 9.06
C ILE A 12 -8.65 18.00 9.05
N ASP A 13 -8.84 18.71 10.16
CA ASP A 13 -8.42 20.11 10.24
C ASP A 13 -6.91 20.25 10.47
N LYS A 14 -6.27 21.20 9.77
CA LYS A 14 -4.86 21.54 9.99
C LYS A 14 -4.61 21.92 11.45
N ASN A 15 -3.62 21.30 12.07
CA ASN A 15 -3.28 21.43 13.49
C ASN A 15 -4.39 21.03 14.47
N GLY A 16 -5.48 20.41 13.98
CA GLY A 16 -6.54 19.84 14.80
C GLY A 16 -6.10 18.60 15.56
N ILE A 17 -6.98 18.09 16.42
CA ILE A 17 -6.69 16.93 17.29
C ILE A 17 -6.39 15.69 16.45
N ILE A 18 -7.18 15.43 15.40
CA ILE A 18 -6.97 14.29 14.49
C ILE A 18 -5.61 14.42 13.77
N HIS A 19 -5.30 15.60 13.23
CA HIS A 19 -4.04 15.83 12.54
C HIS A 19 -2.82 15.56 13.45
N LYS A 20 -2.81 16.13 14.66
CA LYS A 20 -1.71 15.94 15.62
C LYS A 20 -1.53 14.48 16.03
N ARG A 21 -2.64 13.74 16.17
CA ARG A 21 -2.69 12.33 16.55
C ARG A 21 -2.22 11.40 15.44
N LEU A 22 -2.56 11.69 14.19
CA LEU A 22 -1.99 10.98 13.04
C LEU A 22 -0.49 11.22 12.94
N ALA A 23 -0.06 12.48 13.08
CA ALA A 23 1.36 12.86 13.03
C ALA A 23 2.20 12.18 14.13
N SER A 24 1.65 12.04 15.36
CA SER A 24 2.37 11.34 16.44
C SER A 24 2.58 9.85 16.18
N GLU A 25 1.79 9.25 15.28
CA GLU A 25 1.91 7.85 14.84
C GLU A 25 2.66 7.74 13.50
N GLY A 26 3.28 8.84 13.03
CA GLY A 26 4.03 8.89 11.78
C GLY A 26 3.17 8.99 10.51
N ILE A 27 1.86 9.17 10.63
CA ILE A 27 0.95 9.31 9.49
C ILE A 27 0.88 10.79 9.10
N ASN A 28 1.76 11.21 8.19
CA ASN A 28 1.93 12.62 7.84
C ASN A 28 1.36 12.95 6.45
N THR A 29 1.34 11.98 5.55
CA THR A 29 0.87 12.16 4.17
C THR A 29 -0.41 11.39 3.87
N VAL A 30 -1.07 11.74 2.75
CA VAL A 30 -2.19 10.95 2.21
C VAL A 30 -1.76 9.51 1.92
N GLN A 31 -0.53 9.32 1.46
CA GLN A 31 0.05 8.00 1.23
C GLN A 31 0.13 7.19 2.52
N ASP A 32 0.69 7.75 3.60
CA ASP A 32 0.81 7.06 4.88
C ASP A 32 -0.56 6.65 5.43
N PHE A 33 -1.55 7.54 5.28
CA PHE A 33 -2.93 7.29 5.69
C PHE A 33 -3.53 6.09 4.94
N LEU A 34 -3.38 6.06 3.61
CA LEU A 34 -3.87 4.94 2.81
C LEU A 34 -3.10 3.64 3.05
N LYS A 35 -1.79 3.70 3.23
CA LYS A 35 -0.99 2.52 3.61
C LYS A 35 -1.49 1.91 4.91
N MET A 36 -1.69 2.73 5.95
CA MET A 36 -2.22 2.24 7.23
C MET A 36 -3.63 1.66 7.06
N TRP A 37 -4.49 2.29 6.26
CA TRP A 37 -5.82 1.77 5.96
C TRP A 37 -5.79 0.40 5.28
N VAL A 38 -4.88 0.18 4.32
CA VAL A 38 -4.76 -1.09 3.60
C VAL A 38 -4.13 -2.18 4.49
N VAL A 39 -3.09 -1.84 5.25
CA VAL A 39 -2.29 -2.82 6.01
C VAL A 39 -2.93 -3.18 7.35
N ASN A 40 -3.49 -2.18 8.04
CA ASN A 40 -4.09 -2.34 9.36
C ASN A 40 -5.21 -1.32 9.62
N PRO A 41 -6.39 -1.51 9.01
CA PRO A 41 -7.53 -0.60 9.18
C PRO A 41 -8.06 -0.55 10.62
N GLY A 42 -7.84 -1.61 11.41
CA GLY A 42 -8.18 -1.63 12.83
C GLY A 42 -7.33 -0.66 13.64
N GLU A 43 -6.03 -0.62 13.36
CA GLU A 43 -5.11 0.31 14.02
C GLU A 43 -5.38 1.76 13.63
N LEU A 44 -5.69 2.04 12.36
CA LEU A 44 -6.09 3.40 11.96
C LEU A 44 -7.33 3.87 12.75
N ARG A 45 -8.35 3.01 12.88
CA ARG A 45 -9.53 3.31 13.71
C ARG A 45 -9.17 3.53 15.17
N ARG A 46 -8.26 2.73 15.73
CA ARG A 46 -7.77 2.89 17.10
C ARG A 46 -7.09 4.25 17.30
N ILE A 47 -6.21 4.62 16.37
CA ILE A 47 -5.50 5.91 16.37
C ILE A 47 -6.52 7.04 16.36
N LEU A 48 -7.41 7.07 15.38
CA LEU A 48 -8.43 8.12 15.22
C LEU A 48 -9.37 8.17 16.44
N GLY A 49 -9.70 7.02 17.02
CA GLY A 49 -10.53 6.87 18.20
C GLY A 49 -11.94 7.45 18.02
N PRO A 50 -12.65 7.74 19.12
CA PRO A 50 -14.05 8.18 19.06
C PRO A 50 -14.24 9.57 18.44
N ILE A 51 -13.16 10.32 18.20
CA ILE A 51 -13.18 11.67 17.64
C ILE A 51 -13.64 11.64 16.17
N MET A 52 -13.30 10.56 15.45
CA MET A 52 -13.69 10.35 14.06
C MET A 52 -14.73 9.25 13.98
N SER A 53 -15.95 9.59 13.57
CA SER A 53 -16.97 8.57 13.29
C SER A 53 -16.63 7.80 12.02
N GLU A 54 -17.13 6.56 11.90
CA GLU A 54 -16.95 5.74 10.68
C GLU A 54 -17.35 6.52 9.42
N ARG A 55 -18.48 7.24 9.45
CA ARG A 55 -18.90 8.06 8.31
C ARG A 55 -17.90 9.15 7.94
N LYS A 56 -17.25 9.80 8.91
CA LYS A 56 -16.21 10.81 8.63
C LYS A 56 -14.95 10.13 8.08
N LEU A 57 -14.58 8.97 8.63
CA LEU A 57 -13.48 8.15 8.15
C LEU A 57 -13.71 7.74 6.68
N ASP A 58 -14.91 7.28 6.34
CA ASP A 58 -15.26 6.92 4.96
C ASP A 58 -15.11 8.11 4.00
N TYR A 59 -15.54 9.32 4.38
CA TYR A 59 -15.31 10.51 3.56
C TYR A 59 -13.82 10.78 3.34
N ALA A 60 -13.01 10.69 4.39
CA ALA A 60 -11.56 10.91 4.30
C ALA A 60 -10.89 9.85 3.39
N ILE A 61 -11.25 8.58 3.53
CA ILE A 61 -10.73 7.48 2.68
C ILE A 61 -11.14 7.67 1.23
N ASN A 62 -12.41 8.01 0.98
CA ASN A 62 -12.91 8.22 -0.37
C ASN A 62 -12.21 9.41 -1.04
N HIS A 63 -12.00 10.52 -0.33
CA HIS A 63 -11.20 11.63 -0.84
C HIS A 63 -9.74 11.19 -1.05
N ALA A 64 -9.11 10.49 -0.12
CA ALA A 64 -7.74 10.01 -0.28
C ALA A 64 -7.58 9.13 -1.53
N ARG A 65 -8.56 8.28 -1.85
CA ARG A 65 -8.58 7.41 -3.04
C ARG A 65 -8.73 8.15 -4.37
N THR A 66 -9.14 9.43 -4.38
CA THR A 66 -9.13 10.24 -5.61
C THR A 66 -7.77 10.88 -5.89
N CYS A 67 -6.82 10.80 -4.94
CA CYS A 67 -5.48 11.33 -5.15
C CYS A 67 -4.73 10.53 -6.21
N VAL A 68 -4.04 11.25 -7.11
CA VAL A 68 -3.20 10.66 -8.15
C VAL A 68 -2.14 9.75 -7.53
N MET A 69 -2.20 8.46 -7.89
CA MET A 69 -1.33 7.40 -7.37
C MET A 69 0.02 7.31 -8.09
N GLY A 70 0.06 7.71 -9.37
CA GLY A 70 1.22 7.54 -10.24
C GLY A 70 1.33 6.11 -10.80
N ASN A 71 2.49 5.80 -11.35
CA ASN A 71 2.85 4.56 -12.06
C ASN A 71 3.96 3.78 -11.36
N LYS A 72 4.17 4.05 -10.06
CA LYS A 72 5.19 3.40 -9.24
C LYS A 72 4.64 2.13 -8.61
N TYR A 73 5.49 1.12 -8.51
CA TYR A 73 5.20 -0.13 -7.83
C TYR A 73 6.40 -0.56 -6.99
N TYR A 74 6.12 -1.44 -6.03
CA TYR A 74 7.09 -1.85 -5.03
C TYR A 74 7.15 -3.35 -4.99
N VAL A 75 8.35 -3.91 -5.13
CA VAL A 75 8.57 -5.35 -5.09
C VAL A 75 9.17 -5.74 -3.75
N PHE A 76 8.52 -6.66 -3.06
CA PHE A 76 9.02 -7.28 -1.85
C PHE A 76 9.35 -8.75 -2.12
N ARG A 77 10.59 -9.15 -1.84
CA ARG A 77 11.16 -10.45 -2.23
C ARG A 77 11.67 -11.21 -1.01
N GLY A 78 11.48 -12.52 -1.02
CA GLY A 78 12.10 -13.46 -0.10
C GLY A 78 12.56 -14.71 -0.83
N SER A 79 13.00 -15.72 -0.08
CA SER A 79 13.62 -16.93 -0.66
C SER A 79 12.69 -17.72 -1.59
N ASN A 80 11.37 -17.62 -1.40
CA ASN A 80 10.37 -18.38 -2.14
C ASN A 80 9.13 -17.54 -2.50
N TYR A 81 9.22 -16.22 -2.38
CA TYR A 81 8.12 -15.34 -2.71
C TYR A 81 8.59 -14.03 -3.34
N ARG A 82 7.71 -13.46 -4.15
CA ARG A 82 7.80 -12.10 -4.68
C ARG A 82 6.39 -11.53 -4.68
N ILE A 83 6.18 -10.39 -4.04
CA ILE A 83 4.90 -9.68 -4.12
C ILE A 83 5.08 -8.29 -4.72
N LEU A 84 4.08 -7.88 -5.48
CA LEU A 84 4.02 -6.57 -6.12
C LEU A 84 2.96 -5.73 -5.44
N LEU A 85 3.34 -4.54 -5.00
CA LEU A 85 2.48 -3.61 -4.28
C LEU A 85 2.39 -2.30 -5.05
N ASN A 86 1.22 -1.65 -4.99
CA ASN A 86 1.10 -0.27 -5.42
C ASN A 86 1.59 0.69 -4.29
N PRO A 87 1.64 2.02 -4.52
CA PRO A 87 2.17 2.98 -3.55
C PRO A 87 1.43 3.04 -2.21
N ILE A 88 0.24 2.43 -2.10
CA ILE A 88 -0.56 2.39 -0.87
C ILE A 88 -0.64 0.99 -0.26
N CYS A 89 0.30 0.11 -0.60
CA CYS A 89 0.40 -1.27 -0.12
C CYS A 89 -0.70 -2.22 -0.61
N GLU A 90 -1.50 -1.88 -1.63
CA GLU A 90 -2.43 -2.85 -2.20
C GLU A 90 -1.66 -3.88 -3.03
N LEU A 91 -1.98 -5.16 -2.82
CA LEU A 91 -1.37 -6.28 -3.50
C LEU A 91 -1.85 -6.34 -4.96
N MET A 92 -0.93 -6.14 -5.89
CA MET A 92 -1.18 -6.14 -7.33
C MET A 92 -0.91 -7.52 -7.97
N GLY A 93 -0.06 -8.33 -7.33
CA GLY A 93 0.24 -9.69 -7.78
C GLY A 93 1.24 -10.36 -6.84
N ALA A 94 1.31 -11.69 -6.92
CA ALA A 94 2.23 -12.48 -6.12
C ALA A 94 2.81 -13.64 -6.92
N GLU A 95 4.04 -14.00 -6.64
CA GLU A 95 4.65 -15.27 -7.03
C GLU A 95 5.03 -16.00 -5.74
N ILE A 96 4.46 -17.17 -5.50
CA ILE A 96 4.69 -17.99 -4.30
C ILE A 96 5.13 -19.37 -4.74
N ASN A 97 6.31 -19.81 -4.28
CA ASN A 97 6.90 -21.11 -4.65
C ASN A 97 6.94 -21.34 -6.18
N GLY A 98 7.24 -20.29 -6.96
CA GLY A 98 7.28 -20.32 -8.43
C GLY A 98 5.92 -20.28 -9.13
N SER A 99 4.80 -20.28 -8.39
CA SER A 99 3.46 -20.10 -8.97
C SER A 99 3.08 -18.62 -8.97
N THR A 100 2.68 -18.08 -10.13
CA THR A 100 2.25 -16.68 -10.27
C THR A 100 0.74 -16.54 -10.10
N TYR A 101 0.33 -15.50 -9.39
CA TYR A 101 -1.04 -15.18 -9.06
C TYR A 101 -1.34 -13.72 -9.40
N PRO A 102 -2.14 -13.45 -10.44
CA PRO A 102 -2.59 -12.11 -10.76
C PRO A 102 -3.63 -11.65 -9.73
N THR A 103 -3.87 -10.33 -9.68
CA THR A 103 -4.74 -9.66 -8.70
C THR A 103 -6.12 -10.31 -8.54
N HIS A 104 -6.72 -10.76 -9.64
CA HIS A 104 -8.06 -11.37 -9.67
C HIS A 104 -8.10 -12.83 -9.21
N SER A 105 -6.95 -13.49 -9.04
CA SER A 105 -6.84 -14.88 -8.57
C SER A 105 -6.29 -14.98 -7.15
N LEU A 106 -5.98 -13.85 -6.50
CA LEU A 106 -5.46 -13.81 -5.12
C LEU A 106 -6.44 -14.37 -4.09
N SER A 107 -7.74 -14.40 -4.40
CA SER A 107 -8.78 -15.04 -3.57
C SER A 107 -8.59 -16.55 -3.40
N ASN A 108 -7.77 -17.18 -4.23
CA ASN A 108 -7.51 -18.63 -4.21
C ASN A 108 -6.27 -19.00 -3.39
N ILE A 109 -5.58 -18.03 -2.78
CA ILE A 109 -4.41 -18.24 -1.92
C ILE A 109 -4.84 -18.07 -0.45
N ASP A 110 -4.09 -18.67 0.47
CA ASP A 110 -4.17 -18.33 1.89
C ASP A 110 -3.96 -16.82 2.09
N THR A 111 -5.07 -16.10 2.26
CA THR A 111 -5.10 -14.65 2.40
C THR A 111 -4.33 -14.20 3.63
N VAL A 112 -4.25 -15.03 4.68
CA VAL A 112 -3.50 -14.72 5.91
C VAL A 112 -2.00 -14.67 5.63
N TYR A 113 -1.49 -15.56 4.79
CA TYR A 113 -0.08 -15.56 4.41
C TYR A 113 0.28 -14.31 3.60
N LEU A 114 -0.54 -13.95 2.61
CA LEU A 114 -0.33 -12.73 1.82
C LEU A 114 -0.43 -11.47 2.67
N GLU A 115 -1.43 -11.38 3.56
CA GLU A 115 -1.56 -10.27 4.50
C GLU A 115 -0.31 -10.12 5.39
N LYS A 116 0.28 -11.24 5.84
CA LYS A 116 1.53 -11.23 6.58
C LYS A 116 2.68 -10.66 5.74
N LEU A 117 2.81 -11.06 4.48
CA LEU A 117 3.85 -10.52 3.59
C LEU A 117 3.65 -9.03 3.32
N VAL A 118 2.41 -8.57 3.11
CA VAL A 118 2.09 -7.14 2.93
C VAL A 118 2.47 -6.35 4.18
N ARG A 119 2.19 -6.86 5.38
CA ARG A 119 2.61 -6.24 6.65
C ARG A 119 4.13 -6.17 6.78
N GLN A 120 4.84 -7.22 6.40
CA GLN A 120 6.31 -7.23 6.42
C GLN A 120 6.88 -6.22 5.42
N ALA A 121 6.30 -6.14 4.23
CA ALA A 121 6.67 -5.16 3.21
C ALA A 121 6.42 -3.73 3.70
N TYR A 122 5.30 -3.47 4.38
CA TYR A 122 5.00 -2.17 4.98
C TYR A 122 6.03 -1.77 6.05
N VAL A 123 6.39 -2.67 6.96
CA VAL A 123 7.42 -2.39 7.98
C VAL A 123 8.78 -2.08 7.35
N ASN A 124 9.11 -2.75 6.25
CA ASN A 124 10.38 -2.57 5.54
C ASN A 124 10.27 -1.63 4.33
N TRP A 125 9.25 -0.77 4.25
CA TRP A 125 8.88 -0.06 3.01
C TRP A 125 10.06 0.66 2.33
N SER A 126 10.94 1.28 3.12
CA SER A 126 12.10 2.02 2.61
C SER A 126 13.16 1.15 1.92
N SER A 127 13.14 -0.18 2.12
CA SER A 127 14.07 -1.11 1.50
C SER A 127 13.46 -1.88 0.32
N LEU A 128 12.21 -1.60 -0.06
CA LEU A 128 11.58 -2.24 -1.21
C LEU A 128 12.19 -1.71 -2.51
N GLU A 129 12.25 -2.58 -3.51
CA GLU A 129 12.63 -2.20 -4.85
C GLU A 129 11.48 -1.41 -5.49
N GLU A 130 11.76 -0.18 -5.91
CA GLU A 130 10.82 0.66 -6.64
C GLU A 130 11.00 0.46 -8.14
N ILE A 131 9.88 0.24 -8.85
CA ILE A 131 9.84 0.10 -10.30
C ILE A 131 8.76 1.02 -10.87
N GLU A 132 9.00 1.55 -12.07
CA GLU A 132 8.02 2.32 -12.82
C GLU A 132 7.49 1.49 -14.00
N GLY A 133 6.18 1.54 -14.25
CA GLY A 133 5.60 0.85 -15.40
C GLY A 133 4.07 0.86 -15.40
N ILE A 134 3.46 0.22 -16.39
CA ILE A 134 2.01 0.02 -16.43
C ILE A 134 1.68 -1.32 -15.76
N SER A 135 0.61 -1.38 -14.96
CA SER A 135 0.22 -2.58 -14.21
C SER A 135 0.32 -3.90 -14.99
N ASN A 136 -0.11 -3.89 -16.25
CA ASN A 136 -0.13 -5.08 -17.10
C ASN A 136 1.26 -5.55 -17.53
N GLU A 137 2.18 -4.60 -17.77
CA GLU A 137 3.57 -4.90 -18.13
C GLU A 137 4.30 -5.50 -16.93
N ILE A 138 4.03 -4.98 -15.73
CA ILE A 138 4.67 -5.45 -14.50
C ILE A 138 4.12 -6.80 -14.05
N ILE A 139 2.82 -7.07 -14.23
CA ILE A 139 2.28 -8.42 -14.06
C ILE A 139 2.98 -9.38 -15.04
N GLY A 140 3.30 -8.94 -16.26
CA GLY A 140 4.17 -9.67 -17.18
C GLY A 140 5.57 -9.93 -16.62
N LEU A 141 6.19 -8.97 -15.92
CA LEU A 141 7.49 -9.13 -15.26
C LEU A 141 7.48 -10.15 -14.12
N LEU A 142 6.33 -10.37 -13.45
CA LEU A 142 6.19 -11.46 -12.46
C LEU A 142 6.15 -12.85 -13.12
N THR A 143 5.79 -12.93 -14.40
CA THR A 143 5.69 -14.20 -15.15
C THR A 143 6.96 -14.59 -15.89
N GLN A 144 7.88 -13.64 -16.10
CA GLN A 144 9.14 -13.92 -16.80
C GLN A 144 10.25 -14.17 -15.77
N GLY A 145 10.61 -15.44 -15.62
CA GLY A 145 11.76 -15.85 -14.80
C GLY A 145 13.04 -15.12 -15.25
N ASP A 146 13.67 -14.45 -14.28
CA ASP A 146 15.09 -14.02 -14.20
C ASP A 146 15.81 -13.47 -15.45
N SER A 147 15.12 -13.01 -16.48
CA SER A 147 15.77 -12.61 -17.75
C SER A 147 15.66 -11.12 -18.12
N PHE A 148 15.11 -10.25 -17.26
CA PHE A 148 15.07 -8.80 -17.54
C PHE A 148 15.97 -7.92 -16.64
N PHE A 149 16.51 -8.44 -15.54
CA PHE A 149 17.45 -7.68 -14.69
C PHE A 149 18.90 -7.68 -15.20
N LYS A 150 19.16 -8.24 -16.40
CA LYS A 150 20.47 -8.19 -17.07
C LYS A 150 20.64 -7.03 -18.04
N GLU A 151 19.58 -6.26 -18.33
CA GLU A 151 19.63 -5.15 -19.28
C GLU A 151 18.93 -3.92 -18.74
N LEU A 152 19.44 -3.39 -17.64
CA LEU A 152 19.35 -1.96 -17.37
C LEU A 152 20.80 -1.43 -17.25
N PRO A 153 21.14 -0.33 -17.92
CA PRO A 153 22.50 0.22 -17.94
C PRO A 153 22.99 0.65 -16.55
#